data_AF-A0A059WS45-F1
#
_entry.id   AF-A0A059WS45-F1
#
_cell.length_a   1.000
_cell.length_b   1.000
_cell.length_c   1.000
_cell.angle_alpha   90.00
_cell.angle_beta   90.00
_cell.angle_gamma   90.00
#
_symmetry.space_group_name_H-M   'P 1'
#
loop_
_entity.id
_entity.type
_entity.pdbx_description
1 polymer ?
#
loop_
_entity_poly.entity_id
_entity_poly.type
_entity_poly.pdbx_seq_one_letter_code
_entity_poly.pdbx_strand_id
1 'polypeptide(L)'
;MSKVDKAEDLKEALTTAFKYADEVMVEQYVKGKSLTVGVVEVNGQPKVTPILELRPTKSEWYDLEAKYTEGGTEFIMPAELPDTVTTVIQDATLRAHLAAGCRGMSRIDFVTGRKTNFTFWKSTPFRA
;
A
#
# COMPACT_ATOMS: atom_id res chain seq x y z
N MET A 1 9.94 -8.91 -3.69
CA MET A 1 9.00 -9.34 -2.64
C MET A 1 8.60 -10.77 -2.96
N SER A 2 8.54 -11.63 -1.96
CA SER A 2 8.16 -13.05 -2.13
C SER A 2 7.08 -13.39 -1.12
N LYS A 3 6.02 -14.07 -1.54
CA LYS A 3 4.98 -14.61 -0.65
C LYS A 3 5.39 -16.03 -0.25
N VAL A 4 5.26 -16.35 1.03
CA VAL A 4 5.61 -17.66 1.61
C VAL A 4 4.33 -18.27 2.16
N ASP A 5 3.87 -19.37 1.54
CA ASP A 5 2.64 -20.06 1.96
C ASP A 5 2.93 -21.19 2.97
N LYS A 6 4.13 -21.78 2.96
CA LYS A 6 4.56 -22.83 3.91
C LYS A 6 5.86 -22.45 4.61
N ALA A 7 6.02 -22.91 5.85
CA ALA A 7 7.23 -22.64 6.64
C ALA A 7 8.53 -23.14 5.98
N GLU A 8 8.44 -24.22 5.19
CA GLU A 8 9.56 -24.81 4.45
C GLU A 8 10.13 -23.86 3.39
N ASP A 9 9.28 -23.03 2.76
CA ASP A 9 9.66 -22.12 1.69
C ASP A 9 10.35 -20.84 2.23
N LEU A 10 10.31 -20.60 3.53
CA LEU A 10 10.83 -19.39 4.17
C LEU A 10 12.35 -19.24 3.94
N LYS A 11 13.11 -20.34 4.00
CA LYS A 11 14.56 -20.31 3.84
C LYS A 11 14.97 -19.82 2.46
N GLU A 12 14.27 -20.28 1.43
CA GLU A 12 14.52 -19.86 0.04
C GLU A 12 14.15 -18.39 -0.17
N ALA A 13 13.01 -17.95 0.38
CA ALA A 13 12.56 -16.56 0.30
C ALA A 13 13.56 -15.60 0.97
N LEU A 14 14.06 -15.95 2.17
CA LEU A 14 15.09 -15.17 2.86
C LEU A 14 16.40 -15.11 2.07
N THR A 15 16.86 -16.26 1.56
CA THR A 15 18.08 -16.32 0.72
C THR A 15 17.98 -15.40 -0.49
N THR A 16 16.80 -15.31 -1.09
CA THR A 16 16.56 -14.38 -2.21
C THR A 16 16.50 -12.93 -1.77
N ALA A 17 15.85 -12.62 -0.65
CA ALA A 17 15.74 -11.26 -0.13
C ALA A 17 17.11 -10.66 0.27
N PHE A 18 17.96 -11.46 0.92
CA PHE A 18 19.33 -11.04 1.30
C PHE A 18 20.27 -10.77 0.12
N LYS A 19 19.89 -11.11 -1.12
CA LYS A 19 20.63 -10.67 -2.32
C LYS A 19 20.45 -9.18 -2.60
N TYR A 20 19.42 -8.55 -2.04
CA TYR A 20 19.06 -7.15 -2.34
C TYR A 20 19.29 -6.20 -1.16
N ALA A 21 19.32 -6.70 0.09
CA ALA A 21 19.52 -5.89 1.29
C ALA A 21 20.10 -6.73 2.44
N ASP A 22 20.86 -6.11 3.33
CA ASP A 22 21.45 -6.75 4.53
C ASP A 22 20.44 -6.98 5.66
N GLU A 23 19.33 -6.24 5.62
CA GLU A 23 18.20 -6.40 6.53
C GLU A 23 16.93 -6.70 5.74
N VAL A 24 16.11 -7.62 6.26
CA VAL A 24 14.88 -8.07 5.62
C VAL A 24 13.71 -7.97 6.60
N MET A 25 12.59 -7.49 6.10
CA MET A 25 11.34 -7.40 6.86
C MET A 25 10.43 -8.56 6.48
N VAL A 26 9.95 -9.29 7.49
CA VAL A 26 9.00 -10.39 7.33
C VAL A 26 7.70 -9.98 7.99
N GLU A 27 6.62 -10.02 7.23
CA GLU A 27 5.29 -9.60 7.69
C GLU A 27 4.25 -10.69 7.43
N GLN A 28 3.18 -10.67 8.22
CA GLN A 28 2.03 -11.50 7.96
C GLN A 28 1.35 -11.07 6.65
N TYR A 29 1.08 -12.02 5.76
CA TYR A 29 0.29 -11.75 4.57
C TYR A 29 -1.16 -11.40 4.93
N VAL A 30 -1.59 -10.20 4.56
CA VAL A 30 -2.98 -9.73 4.74
C VAL A 30 -3.70 -9.82 3.40
N LYS A 31 -4.73 -10.67 3.35
CA LYS A 31 -5.60 -10.80 2.17
C LYS A 31 -6.69 -9.73 2.18
N GLY A 32 -6.75 -8.92 1.13
CA GLY A 32 -7.82 -7.95 0.87
C GLY A 32 -7.49 -6.99 -0.27
N LYS A 33 -8.19 -5.85 -0.29
CA LYS A 33 -8.03 -4.82 -1.32
C LYS A 33 -6.75 -4.03 -1.06
N SER A 34 -5.95 -3.84 -2.12
CA SER A 34 -4.81 -2.92 -2.09
C SER A 34 -5.30 -1.52 -2.43
N LEU A 35 -5.01 -0.56 -1.57
CA LEU A 35 -5.49 0.80 -1.69
C LEU A 35 -4.32 1.78 -1.65
N THR A 36 -4.42 2.84 -2.42
CA THR A 36 -3.45 3.94 -2.45
C THR A 36 -4.18 5.25 -2.23
N VAL A 37 -3.66 6.08 -1.34
CA VAL A 37 -4.21 7.42 -1.06
C VAL A 37 -3.09 8.43 -1.08
N GLY A 38 -3.30 9.51 -1.83
CA GLY A 38 -2.37 10.63 -1.91
C GLY A 38 -2.69 11.71 -0.87
N VAL A 39 -1.66 12.44 -0.48
CA VAL A 39 -1.76 13.74 0.17
C VAL A 39 -0.97 14.73 -0.68
N VAL A 40 -1.57 15.89 -0.94
CA VAL A 40 -0.92 17.01 -1.64
C VAL A 40 -1.17 18.30 -0.86
N GLU A 41 -0.13 19.07 -0.63
CA GLU A 41 -0.23 20.40 -0.04
C GLU A 41 -0.72 21.39 -1.09
N VAL A 42 -1.83 22.06 -0.78
CA VAL A 42 -2.40 23.13 -1.61
C VAL A 42 -2.52 24.36 -0.72
N ASN A 43 -1.82 25.44 -1.08
CA ASN A 43 -1.74 26.67 -0.29
C ASN A 43 -1.25 26.42 1.16
N GLY A 44 -0.25 25.54 1.32
CA GLY A 44 0.32 25.21 2.62
C GLY A 44 -0.57 24.34 3.51
N GLN A 45 -1.66 23.77 2.97
CA GLN A 45 -2.56 22.88 3.69
C GLN A 45 -2.61 21.49 3.02
N PRO A 46 -2.39 20.39 3.77
CA PRO A 46 -2.46 19.05 3.21
C PRO A 46 -3.91 18.69 2.83
N LYS A 47 -4.10 18.20 1.60
CA LYS A 47 -5.37 17.69 1.10
C LYS A 47 -5.23 16.23 0.73
N VAL A 48 -6.12 15.39 1.25
CA VAL A 48 -6.19 13.96 0.94
C VAL A 48 -6.94 13.76 -0.37
N THR A 49 -6.43 12.91 -1.26
CA THR A 49 -7.07 12.59 -2.54
C THR A 49 -8.18 11.53 -2.37
N PRO A 50 -9.01 11.29 -3.39
CA PRO A 50 -9.81 10.06 -3.45
C PRO A 50 -8.93 8.82 -3.32
N ILE A 51 -9.51 7.75 -2.77
CA ILE A 51 -8.85 6.46 -2.62
C ILE A 51 -8.82 5.75 -3.97
N LEU A 52 -7.65 5.26 -4.36
CA LEU A 52 -7.44 4.40 -5.52
C LEU A 52 -7.39 2.94 -5.06
N GLU A 53 -8.22 2.08 -5.62
CA GLU A 53 -8.10 0.63 -5.47
C GLU A 53 -7.22 0.08 -6.60
N LEU A 54 -6.22 -0.71 -6.23
CA LEU A 54 -5.40 -1.49 -7.15
C LEU A 54 -5.90 -2.93 -7.10
N ARG A 55 -6.53 -3.36 -8.20
CA ARG A 55 -7.08 -4.70 -8.35
C ARG A 55 -6.24 -5.48 -9.36
N PRO A 56 -5.27 -6.31 -8.91
CA PRO A 56 -4.52 -7.19 -9.80
C PRO A 56 -5.49 -8.09 -10.58
N THR A 57 -5.29 -8.19 -11.90
CA THR A 57 -6.15 -8.97 -12.80
C THR A 57 -5.55 -10.33 -13.13
N LYS A 58 -4.23 -10.47 -12.97
CA LYS A 58 -3.45 -11.66 -13.39
C LYS A 58 -2.76 -12.39 -12.23
N SER A 59 -2.68 -11.78 -11.04
CA SER A 59 -2.02 -12.35 -9.87
C SER A 59 -2.89 -12.24 -8.62
N GLU A 60 -2.62 -13.06 -7.59
CA GLU A 60 -3.40 -13.07 -6.34
C GLU A 60 -3.17 -11.80 -5.49
N TRP A 61 -2.11 -11.04 -5.77
CA TRP A 61 -1.68 -9.89 -4.99
C TRP A 61 -0.86 -8.91 -5.84
N TYR A 62 -0.66 -7.68 -5.37
CA TYR A 62 0.01 -6.62 -6.14
C TYR A 62 1.54 -6.78 -6.17
N ASP A 63 1.99 -7.75 -6.96
CA ASP A 63 3.38 -8.10 -7.19
C ASP A 63 4.04 -7.29 -8.33
N LEU A 64 5.29 -7.63 -8.66
CA LEU A 64 6.05 -6.95 -9.71
C LEU A 64 5.36 -7.11 -11.07
N GLU A 65 4.80 -8.29 -11.35
CA GLU A 65 4.09 -8.56 -12.60
C GLU A 65 2.81 -7.73 -12.71
N ALA A 66 2.00 -7.65 -11.64
CA ALA A 66 0.82 -6.80 -11.60
C ALA A 66 1.14 -5.31 -11.86
N LYS A 67 2.33 -4.85 -11.44
CA LYS A 67 2.79 -3.45 -11.56
C LYS A 67 3.19 -3.05 -12.96
N TYR A 68 3.89 -3.92 -13.68
CA TYR A 68 4.58 -3.55 -14.92
C TYR A 68 4.05 -4.26 -16.16
N THR A 69 3.18 -5.24 -16.00
CA THR A 69 2.49 -5.88 -17.13
C THR A 69 1.29 -5.03 -17.54
N GLU A 70 1.20 -4.69 -18.82
CA GLU A 70 0.04 -3.97 -19.36
C GLU A 70 -1.25 -4.77 -19.10
N GLY A 71 -2.26 -4.08 -18.59
CA GLY A 71 -3.51 -4.68 -18.13
C GLY A 71 -3.37 -5.64 -16.94
N GLY A 72 -2.24 -5.64 -16.22
CA GLY A 72 -1.99 -6.48 -15.04
C GLY A 72 -2.66 -6.00 -13.76
N THR A 73 -3.14 -4.75 -13.74
CA THR A 73 -3.90 -4.15 -12.64
C THR A 73 -5.00 -3.25 -13.19
N GLU A 74 -6.21 -3.41 -12.65
CA GLU A 74 -7.31 -2.48 -12.83
C GLU A 74 -7.25 -1.39 -11.74
N PHE A 75 -7.45 -0.13 -12.15
CA PHE A 75 -7.40 1.03 -11.28
C PHE A 75 -8.80 1.61 -11.11
N ILE A 76 -9.32 1.58 -9.88
CA ILE A 76 -10.68 2.03 -9.58
C ILE A 76 -10.61 3.24 -8.66
N MET A 77 -11.17 4.36 -9.12
CA MET A 77 -11.20 5.63 -8.37
C MET A 77 -12.56 6.33 -8.58
N PRO A 78 -13.31 6.63 -7.51
CA PRO A 78 -13.04 6.28 -6.11
C PRO A 78 -13.16 4.77 -5.85
N ALA A 79 -12.36 4.25 -4.92
CA ALA A 79 -12.42 2.84 -4.51
C ALA A 79 -13.82 2.44 -4.01
N GLU A 80 -14.25 1.23 -4.34
CA GLU A 80 -15.56 0.69 -3.94
C GLU A 80 -15.55 0.25 -2.47
N LEU A 81 -15.80 1.20 -1.57
CA LEU A 81 -15.75 1.02 -0.11
C LEU A 81 -16.96 1.70 0.55
N PRO A 82 -17.44 1.19 1.70
CA PRO A 82 -18.43 1.92 2.51
C PRO A 82 -17.91 3.30 2.90
N ASP A 83 -18.79 4.31 2.92
CA ASP A 83 -18.41 5.70 3.26
C ASP A 83 -17.69 5.81 4.60
N THR A 84 -18.13 5.05 5.60
CA THR A 84 -17.49 4.99 6.93
C THR A 84 -16.04 4.51 6.86
N VAL A 85 -15.76 3.54 5.99
CA VAL A 85 -14.41 3.02 5.76
C VAL A 85 -13.57 4.05 5.01
N THR A 86 -14.13 4.67 3.97
CA THR A 86 -13.47 5.73 3.20
C THR A 86 -13.01 6.88 4.10
N THR A 87 -13.89 7.36 4.99
CA THR A 87 -13.56 8.43 5.95
C THR A 87 -12.43 8.03 6.88
N VAL A 88 -12.46 6.80 7.43
CA VAL A 88 -11.41 6.29 8.33
C VAL A 88 -10.05 6.24 7.63
N ILE A 89 -10.01 5.75 6.39
CA ILE A 89 -8.76 5.66 5.62
C ILE A 89 -8.22 7.06 5.30
N GLN A 90 -9.08 8.00 4.91
CA GLN A 90 -8.64 9.37 4.60
C GLN A 90 -8.10 10.09 5.84
N ASP A 91 -8.75 9.94 6.99
CA ASP A 91 -8.24 10.46 8.27
C ASP A 91 -6.89 9.83 8.65
N ALA A 92 -6.79 8.50 8.56
CA ALA A 92 -5.54 7.79 8.83
C ALA A 92 -4.41 8.23 7.88
N THR A 93 -4.73 8.50 6.62
CA THR A 93 -3.79 9.00 5.61
C THR A 93 -3.21 10.35 6.02
N LEU A 94 -4.07 11.30 6.41
CA LEU A 94 -3.64 12.62 6.86
C LEU A 94 -2.79 12.53 8.13
N ARG A 95 -3.22 11.74 9.11
CA ARG A 95 -2.45 11.53 10.34
C ARG A 95 -1.09 10.90 10.08
N ALA A 96 -1.00 9.92 9.19
CA ALA A 96 0.27 9.30 8.80
C ALA A 96 1.22 10.30 8.11
N HIS A 97 0.70 11.12 7.19
CA HIS A 97 1.47 12.17 6.52
C HIS A 97 2.09 13.15 7.53
N LEU A 98 1.26 13.64 8.47
CA LEU A 98 1.69 14.59 9.51
C LEU A 98 2.66 13.96 10.50
N ALA A 99 2.37 12.75 10.99
CA ALA A 99 3.21 12.04 11.97
C ALA A 99 4.59 11.67 11.40
N ALA A 100 4.66 11.36 10.10
CA ALA A 100 5.92 11.10 9.41
C ALA A 100 6.71 12.39 9.06
N GLY A 101 6.15 13.58 9.35
CA GLY A 101 6.77 14.87 9.00
C GLY A 101 6.89 15.11 7.49
N CYS A 102 6.01 14.50 6.68
CA CYS A 102 6.01 14.70 5.24
C CYS A 102 5.63 16.15 4.90
N ARG A 103 6.08 16.63 3.73
CA ARG A 103 5.77 17.94 3.15
C ARG A 103 5.55 17.81 1.65
N GLY A 104 4.86 18.77 1.03
CA GLY A 104 4.58 18.77 -0.41
C GLY A 104 3.59 17.67 -0.81
N MET A 105 4.07 16.46 -1.05
CA MET A 105 3.21 15.32 -1.36
C MET A 105 3.70 14.01 -0.76
N SER A 106 2.75 13.13 -0.45
CA SER A 106 3.04 11.75 -0.06
C SER A 106 1.99 10.80 -0.59
N ARG A 107 2.40 9.55 -0.80
CA ARG A 107 1.49 8.45 -1.09
C ARG A 107 1.52 7.46 0.06
N ILE A 108 0.36 7.11 0.59
CA ILE A 108 0.18 6.12 1.63
C ILE A 108 -0.57 4.94 1.03
N ASP A 109 0.01 3.75 1.19
CA ASP A 109 -0.57 2.50 0.71
C ASP A 109 -1.17 1.72 1.90
N PHE A 110 -2.39 1.19 1.72
CA PHE A 110 -3.12 0.39 2.70
C PHE A 110 -3.52 -0.97 2.10
N VAL A 111 -3.69 -1.96 2.96
CA VAL A 111 -4.34 -3.24 2.62
C VAL A 111 -5.52 -3.44 3.56
N THR A 112 -6.69 -3.80 3.01
CA THR A 112 -7.85 -4.11 3.85
C THR A 112 -7.71 -5.49 4.48
N GLY A 113 -7.80 -5.59 5.82
CA GLY A 113 -7.81 -6.87 6.53
C GLY A 113 -9.21 -7.42 6.79
N ARG A 114 -9.31 -8.68 7.24
CA ARG A 114 -10.59 -9.37 7.56
C ARG A 114 -11.44 -8.71 8.67
N LYS A 115 -10.87 -7.79 9.46
CA LYS A 115 -11.53 -7.11 10.59
C LYS A 115 -11.30 -5.59 10.59
N THR A 116 -11.46 -4.92 9.46
CA THR A 116 -11.29 -3.45 9.35
C THR A 116 -9.95 -2.94 9.93
N ASN A 117 -8.93 -3.80 9.93
CA ASN A 117 -7.57 -3.43 10.28
C ASN A 117 -6.88 -2.99 8.99
N PHE A 118 -6.31 -1.79 9.02
CA PHE A 118 -5.54 -1.22 7.93
C PHE A 118 -4.06 -1.26 8.32
N THR A 119 -3.27 -1.97 7.53
CA THR A 119 -1.81 -1.95 7.69
C THR A 119 -1.24 -0.86 6.81
N PHE A 120 -0.51 0.07 7.41
CA PHE A 120 0.28 1.06 6.68
C PHE A 120 1.46 0.33 6.03
N TRP A 121 1.53 0.37 4.69
CA TRP A 121 2.56 -0.36 3.97
C TRP A 121 3.82 0.48 3.75
N LYS A 122 3.68 1.69 3.23
CA LYS A 122 4.80 2.59 2.93
C LYS A 122 4.33 4.01 2.67
N SER A 123 5.10 4.99 3.14
CA SER A 123 5.05 6.36 2.61
C SER A 123 6.20 6.56 1.62
N THR A 124 5.91 7.04 0.42
CA THR A 124 6.96 7.59 -0.46
C THR A 124 6.91 9.12 -0.36
N PRO A 125 7.77 9.76 0.45
CA PRO A 125 7.85 11.21 0.47
C PRO A 125 8.50 11.68 -0.83
N PHE A 126 7.82 12.55 -1.57
CA PHE A 126 8.45 13.29 -2.64
C PHE A 126 9.00 14.58 -2.01
N ARG A 127 10.31 14.61 -1.75
CA ARG A 127 11.01 15.87 -1.49
C ARG A 127 11.26 16.54 -2.83
N ALA A 128 10.48 17.59 -3.12
CA ALA A 128 10.86 18.58 -4.12
C ALA A 128 11.99 19.46 -3.59
#